data_AF-A0A5A7N990-F1
#
_entry.id   AF-A0A5A7N990-F1
#
_cell.length_a   1.000
_cell.length_b   1.000
_cell.length_c   1.000
_cell.angle_alpha   90.00
_cell.angle_beta   90.00
_cell.angle_gamma   90.00
#
_symmetry.space_group_name_H-M   'P 1'
#
loop_
_entity.id
_entity.type
_entity.pdbx_description
1 polymer ?
#
loop_
_entity_poly.entity_id
_entity_poly.type
_entity_poly.pdbx_seq_one_letter_code
_entity_poly.pdbx_strand_id
1 'polypeptide(L)'
;MLLSYAPVVRDVAPAVVNIYTARKVAARRSVFSDPFFRRFMGDNFSFGAPRERIERSLGSGVIVRDNGVIVTNHHVIGDADVIKVVLADRREFTAEVILSDARTDLAILQIDPAGAALPFARLAEADDAEVGDIVLAIGNPFGIGQTVTAGIVSAKARTQIGVSDYGFFIQTDAAVNPGNSGGALVGLNGDLVGINTAIFSRTGDTSGIGFAIPASMVRSVIKAALDGGKSSAPGLALRVSR
;
A
#
# COMPACT_ATOMS: atom_id res chain seq x y z
N MET A 1 31.78 -4.26 -15.78
CA MET A 1 30.46 -3.62 -15.54
C MET A 1 29.66 -4.56 -14.65
N LEU A 2 29.15 -4.09 -13.51
CA LEU A 2 28.33 -4.89 -12.61
C LEU A 2 26.86 -4.78 -13.04
N LEU A 3 26.21 -5.90 -13.36
CA LEU A 3 24.76 -5.95 -13.60
C LEU A 3 24.04 -5.77 -12.26
N SER A 4 23.12 -4.81 -12.17
CA SER A 4 22.45 -4.44 -10.92
C SER A 4 21.09 -3.80 -11.16
N TYR A 5 20.14 -4.06 -10.27
CA TYR A 5 18.84 -3.39 -10.20
C TYR A 5 18.91 -2.00 -9.54
N ALA A 6 20.07 -1.62 -8.97
CA ALA A 6 20.23 -0.37 -8.24
C ALA A 6 19.83 0.90 -9.01
N PRO A 7 20.04 1.03 -10.34
CA PRO A 7 19.57 2.20 -11.08
C PRO A 7 18.04 2.37 -11.01
N VAL A 8 17.28 1.31 -11.32
CA VAL A 8 15.81 1.32 -11.27
C VAL A 8 15.32 1.61 -9.86
N VAL A 9 15.93 0.96 -8.86
CA VAL A 9 15.60 1.21 -7.45
C VAL A 9 15.85 2.67 -7.09
N ARG A 10 16.98 3.27 -7.49
CA ARG A 10 17.30 4.66 -7.16
C ARG A 10 16.27 5.66 -7.71
N ASP A 11 15.72 5.36 -8.88
CA ASP A 11 14.76 6.25 -9.54
C ASP A 11 13.35 6.13 -8.92
N VAL A 12 12.93 4.90 -8.59
CA VAL A 12 11.58 4.63 -8.07
C VAL A 12 11.48 4.79 -6.55
N ALA A 13 12.51 4.36 -5.83
CA ALA A 13 12.55 4.33 -4.37
C ALA A 13 12.00 5.62 -3.74
N PRO A 14 12.45 6.83 -4.09
CA PRO A 14 12.01 8.04 -3.41
C PRO A 14 10.48 8.25 -3.38
N ALA A 15 9.75 7.71 -4.36
CA ALA A 15 8.28 7.79 -4.43
C ALA A 15 7.55 6.79 -3.51
N VAL A 16 8.24 5.76 -2.99
CA VAL A 16 7.67 4.77 -2.08
C VAL A 16 7.79 5.26 -0.65
N VAL A 17 6.63 5.51 -0.04
CA VAL A 17 6.50 6.12 1.27
C VAL A 17 6.12 5.10 2.33
N ASN A 18 6.43 5.42 3.57
CA ASN A 18 5.87 4.71 4.70
C ASN A 18 4.50 5.31 5.08
N ILE A 19 3.58 4.46 5.49
CA ILE A 19 2.28 4.85 6.02
C ILE A 19 2.17 4.38 7.47
N TYR A 20 2.04 5.35 8.37
CA TYR A 20 1.70 5.13 9.77
C TYR A 20 0.25 5.50 10.00
N THR A 21 -0.49 4.61 10.64
CA THR A 21 -1.84 4.91 11.09
C THR A 21 -1.96 4.82 12.60
N ALA A 22 -2.86 5.63 13.16
CA ALA A 22 -3.21 5.59 14.56
C ALA A 22 -4.74 5.61 14.72
N ARG A 23 -5.24 4.71 15.56
CA ARG A 23 -6.64 4.65 15.98
C ARG A 23 -6.75 4.82 17.50
N LYS A 24 -7.63 5.71 17.95
CA LYS A 24 -7.96 5.87 19.38
C LYS A 24 -9.11 4.91 19.73
N VAL A 25 -8.78 3.78 20.36
CA VAL A 25 -9.80 2.82 20.79
C VAL A 25 -10.23 3.13 22.24
N ALA A 26 -11.51 3.47 22.43
CA ALA A 26 -12.10 3.52 23.77
C ALA A 26 -12.13 2.11 24.35
N ALA A 27 -11.56 1.90 25.54
CA ALA A 27 -11.37 0.59 26.15
C ALA A 27 -12.71 -0.12 26.43
N ARG A 28 -13.24 -0.84 25.44
CA ARG A 28 -14.30 -1.84 25.59
C ARG A 28 -13.66 -3.22 25.58
N ARG A 29 -14.14 -4.10 26.46
CA ARG A 29 -13.63 -5.47 26.66
C ARG A 29 -13.54 -6.26 25.35
N SER A 30 -12.30 -6.62 25.02
CA SER A 30 -11.85 -7.76 24.19
C SER A 30 -12.13 -7.75 22.67
N VAL A 31 -11.21 -8.46 21.99
CA VAL A 31 -11.24 -9.00 20.60
C VAL A 31 -10.59 -8.18 19.47
N PHE A 32 -9.39 -7.62 19.69
CA PHE A 32 -8.37 -7.57 18.62
C PHE A 32 -7.00 -8.00 19.19
N SER A 33 -6.87 -9.32 19.30
CA SER A 33 -5.61 -10.04 19.31
C SER A 33 -5.30 -10.40 17.86
N ASP A 34 -4.60 -9.54 17.13
CA ASP A 34 -4.09 -9.91 15.80
C ASP A 34 -3.11 -11.09 15.99
N PRO A 35 -3.46 -12.32 15.55
CA PRO A 35 -2.62 -13.50 15.72
C PRO A 35 -1.31 -13.39 14.91
N PHE A 36 -1.32 -12.57 13.87
CA PHE A 36 -0.24 -12.41 12.91
C PHE A 36 0.94 -11.63 13.51
N PHE A 37 0.67 -10.51 14.17
CA PHE A 37 1.67 -9.68 14.85
C PHE A 37 2.30 -10.38 16.07
N ARG A 38 1.52 -11.19 16.80
CA ARG A 38 2.03 -12.00 17.93
C ARG A 38 3.06 -13.03 17.48
N ARG A 39 2.84 -13.65 16.32
CA ARG A 39 3.71 -14.69 15.78
C ARG A 39 5.08 -14.17 15.36
N PHE A 40 5.20 -12.87 15.06
CA PHE A 40 6.44 -12.24 14.60
C PHE A 40 7.29 -11.62 15.73
N MET A 41 6.69 -11.21 16.86
CA MET A 41 7.41 -10.55 17.97
C MET A 41 7.52 -11.34 19.28
N GLY A 42 6.87 -12.50 19.40
CA GLY A 42 6.93 -13.36 20.58
C GLY A 42 6.03 -12.89 21.75
N ASP A 43 5.60 -13.86 22.58
CA ASP A 43 4.56 -13.72 23.62
C ASP A 43 4.96 -12.90 24.87
N ASN A 44 6.09 -12.21 24.89
CA ASN A 44 6.67 -11.66 26.12
C ASN A 44 6.27 -10.23 26.51
N PHE A 45 5.20 -9.67 25.94
CA PHE A 45 4.69 -8.36 26.37
C PHE A 45 3.23 -8.43 26.79
N SER A 46 2.98 -8.73 28.07
CA SER A 46 1.71 -8.38 28.72
C SER A 46 1.87 -8.19 30.22
N PHE A 47 1.84 -6.93 30.67
CA PHE A 47 1.35 -6.57 32.01
C PHE A 47 0.71 -5.16 32.00
N GLY A 48 -0.53 -5.06 32.50
CA GLY A 48 -0.99 -3.90 33.28
C GLY A 48 -2.03 -2.94 32.66
N ALA A 49 -3.22 -2.92 33.29
CA ALA A 49 -4.29 -1.89 33.37
C ALA A 49 -4.97 -1.39 32.06
N PRO A 50 -6.29 -1.10 32.10
CA PRO A 50 -7.00 -0.51 30.96
C PRO A 50 -6.57 0.94 30.75
N ARG A 51 -5.57 1.13 29.89
CA ARG A 51 -5.25 2.41 29.26
C ARG A 51 -5.95 2.48 27.91
N GLU A 52 -6.29 3.69 27.46
CA GLU A 52 -6.62 3.94 26.05
C GLU A 52 -5.55 3.28 25.18
N ARG A 53 -5.94 2.30 24.37
CA ARG A 53 -5.02 1.57 23.53
C ARG A 53 -4.98 2.27 22.18
N ILE A 54 -3.85 2.91 21.88
CA ILE A 54 -3.57 3.40 20.54
C ILE A 54 -3.15 2.19 19.71
N GLU A 55 -4.00 1.77 18.79
CA GLU A 55 -3.63 0.78 17.79
C GLU A 55 -2.88 1.48 16.67
N ARG A 56 -1.76 0.89 16.23
CA ARG A 56 -0.91 1.41 15.16
C ARG A 56 -0.80 0.37 14.07
N SER A 57 -1.09 0.76 12.83
CA SER A 57 -0.75 -0.05 11.64
C SER A 57 0.39 0.63 10.87
N LEU A 58 1.08 -0.18 10.09
CA LEU A 58 2.30 0.18 9.40
C LEU A 58 2.32 -0.51 8.04
N GLY A 59 2.51 0.26 6.99
CA GLY A 59 2.56 -0.24 5.62
C GLY A 59 3.30 0.72 4.70
N SER A 60 3.14 0.50 3.41
CA SER A 60 3.76 1.33 2.37
C SER A 60 2.70 2.03 1.53
N GLY A 61 3.10 3.08 0.83
CA GLY A 61 2.33 3.74 -0.21
C GLY A 61 3.23 4.15 -1.36
N VAL A 62 2.64 4.60 -2.47
CA VAL A 62 3.38 5.13 -3.61
C VAL A 62 2.80 6.48 -4.00
N ILE A 63 3.64 7.51 -4.03
CA ILE A 63 3.28 8.81 -4.61
C ILE A 63 3.22 8.62 -6.13
N VAL A 64 2.07 8.90 -6.74
CA VAL A 64 1.82 8.69 -8.17
C VAL A 64 1.63 9.98 -8.96
N ARG A 65 1.59 11.13 -8.28
CA ARG A 65 1.57 12.47 -8.88
C ARG A 65 2.38 13.45 -8.05
N ASP A 66 2.96 14.43 -8.72
CA ASP A 66 3.74 15.53 -8.13
C ASP A 66 2.97 16.36 -7.09
N ASN A 67 1.66 16.45 -7.24
CA ASN A 67 0.76 17.15 -6.35
C ASN A 67 0.39 16.38 -5.06
N GLY A 68 1.01 15.22 -4.78
CA GLY A 68 0.84 14.52 -3.52
C GLY A 68 -0.26 13.46 -3.48
N VAL A 69 -0.74 12.99 -4.64
CA VAL A 69 -1.63 11.82 -4.69
C VAL A 69 -0.84 10.55 -4.40
N ILE A 70 -1.29 9.80 -3.40
CA ILE A 70 -0.67 8.56 -2.94
C ILE A 70 -1.66 7.41 -3.09
N VAL A 71 -1.16 6.26 -3.53
CA VAL A 71 -1.90 4.99 -3.55
C VAL A 71 -1.35 4.06 -2.48
N THR A 72 -2.24 3.40 -1.76
CA THR A 72 -1.90 2.30 -0.85
C THR A 72 -3.04 1.27 -0.83
N ASN A 73 -2.95 0.27 0.02
CA ASN A 73 -4.05 -0.65 0.22
C ASN A 73 -5.08 -0.15 1.23
N HIS A 74 -6.33 -0.56 1.04
CA HIS A 74 -7.41 -0.31 2.00
C HIS A 74 -7.06 -0.90 3.38
N HIS A 75 -6.59 -2.14 3.45
CA HIS A 75 -6.27 -2.78 4.73
C HIS A 75 -5.10 -2.13 5.48
N VAL A 76 -4.21 -1.41 4.78
CA VAL A 76 -3.11 -0.66 5.41
C VAL A 76 -3.66 0.50 6.23
N ILE A 77 -4.69 1.19 5.70
CA ILE A 77 -5.28 2.36 6.36
C ILE A 77 -6.43 1.99 7.31
N GLY A 78 -7.17 0.92 7.05
CA GLY A 78 -8.30 0.47 7.86
C GLY A 78 -9.27 1.60 8.22
N ASP A 79 -9.68 1.64 9.51
CA ASP A 79 -10.49 2.71 10.10
C ASP A 79 -9.63 3.75 10.86
N ALA A 80 -8.44 4.08 10.37
CA ALA A 80 -7.54 4.98 11.07
C ALA A 80 -8.14 6.38 11.27
N ASP A 81 -7.96 6.94 12.48
CA ASP A 81 -8.35 8.33 12.77
C ASP A 81 -7.33 9.32 12.19
N VAL A 82 -6.06 8.93 12.19
CA VAL A 82 -4.93 9.74 11.71
C VAL A 82 -4.05 8.88 10.83
N ILE A 83 -3.73 9.41 9.65
CA ILE A 83 -2.79 8.81 8.71
C ILE A 83 -1.62 9.78 8.54
N LYS A 84 -0.41 9.30 8.83
CA LYS A 84 0.84 9.98 8.56
C LYS A 84 1.58 9.27 7.44
N VAL A 85 2.11 10.06 6.52
CA VAL A 85 2.98 9.62 5.43
C VAL A 85 4.39 10.09 5.73
N VAL A 86 5.36 9.18 5.62
CA VAL A 86 6.78 9.50 5.81
C VAL A 86 7.54 9.14 4.54
N LEU A 87 8.18 10.14 3.92
CA LEU A 87 8.96 9.96 2.70
C LEU A 87 10.32 9.31 3.01
N ALA A 88 10.98 8.81 1.96
CA ALA A 88 12.33 8.25 2.06
C ALA A 88 13.38 9.25 2.58
N ASP A 89 13.16 10.55 2.39
CA ASP A 89 13.99 11.65 2.92
C ASP A 89 13.59 12.09 4.34
N ARG A 90 12.65 11.39 4.98
CA ARG A 90 12.10 11.61 6.32
C ARG A 90 11.19 12.83 6.48
N ARG A 91 10.77 13.49 5.39
CA ARG A 91 9.66 14.45 5.48
C ARG A 91 8.38 13.73 5.91
N GLU A 92 7.65 14.32 6.85
CA GLU A 92 6.37 13.81 7.34
C GLU A 92 5.22 14.69 6.87
N PHE A 93 4.11 14.05 6.46
CA PHE A 93 2.89 14.72 6.06
C PHE A 93 1.68 14.03 6.71
N THR A 94 0.68 14.81 7.09
CA THR A 94 -0.65 14.26 7.38
C THR A 94 -1.36 14.01 6.06
N ALA A 95 -1.97 12.85 5.91
CA ALA A 95 -2.71 12.49 4.71
C ALA A 95 -4.22 12.49 4.95
N GLU A 96 -4.96 12.98 3.95
CA GLU A 96 -6.41 12.87 3.87
C GLU A 96 -6.79 11.68 3.00
N VAL A 97 -7.85 10.95 3.38
CA VAL A 97 -8.42 9.88 2.56
C VAL A 97 -9.37 10.49 1.55
N ILE A 98 -9.03 10.41 0.26
CA ILE A 98 -9.90 10.85 -0.84
C ILE A 98 -10.89 9.75 -1.20
N LEU A 99 -10.40 8.50 -1.25
CA LEU A 99 -11.21 7.32 -1.55
C LEU A 99 -10.60 6.10 -0.86
N SER A 100 -11.43 5.18 -0.41
CA SER A 100 -11.03 3.89 0.12
C SER A 100 -12.06 2.84 -0.29
N ASP A 101 -11.65 1.84 -1.08
CA ASP A 101 -12.52 0.77 -1.58
C ASP A 101 -12.02 -0.60 -1.13
N ALA A 102 -12.75 -1.21 -0.20
CA ALA A 102 -12.45 -2.54 0.33
C ALA A 102 -12.53 -3.64 -0.72
N ARG A 103 -13.31 -3.46 -1.81
CA ARG A 103 -13.49 -4.50 -2.84
C ARG A 103 -12.25 -4.65 -3.71
N THR A 104 -11.55 -3.55 -3.97
CA THR A 104 -10.31 -3.54 -4.76
C THR A 104 -9.07 -3.57 -3.88
N ASP A 105 -9.23 -3.47 -2.56
CA ASP A 105 -8.17 -3.29 -1.59
C ASP A 105 -7.26 -2.08 -1.91
N LEU A 106 -7.84 -1.00 -2.47
CA LEU A 106 -7.13 0.24 -2.79
C LEU A 106 -7.65 1.42 -1.97
N ALA A 107 -6.73 2.30 -1.58
CA ALA A 107 -7.04 3.60 -1.03
C ALA A 107 -6.21 4.69 -1.71
N ILE A 108 -6.86 5.83 -1.96
CA ILE A 108 -6.27 7.04 -2.52
C ILE A 108 -6.18 8.07 -1.41
N LEU A 109 -4.95 8.49 -1.12
CA LEU A 109 -4.63 9.50 -0.12
C LEU A 109 -4.12 10.78 -0.81
N GLN A 110 -4.27 11.89 -0.12
CA GLN A 110 -3.75 13.19 -0.54
C GLN A 110 -2.90 13.79 0.59
N ILE A 111 -1.70 14.26 0.25
CA ILE A 111 -0.87 15.10 1.12
C ILE A 111 -0.72 16.49 0.50
N ASP A 112 -0.51 17.52 1.33
CA ASP A 112 -0.13 18.85 0.86
C ASP A 112 1.40 19.01 0.90
N PRO A 113 2.08 19.12 -0.25
CA PRO A 113 3.53 19.32 -0.28
C PRO A 113 3.97 20.73 0.17
N ALA A 114 3.05 21.68 0.34
CA ALA A 114 3.33 23.08 0.69
C ALA A 114 4.41 23.73 -0.21
N GLY A 115 4.36 23.42 -1.51
CA GLY A 115 5.30 23.92 -2.52
C GLY A 115 6.63 23.16 -2.62
N ALA A 116 6.85 22.13 -1.81
CA ALA A 116 8.02 21.26 -1.93
C ALA A 116 7.88 20.29 -3.12
N ALA A 117 8.99 20.01 -3.82
CA ALA A 117 9.00 18.97 -4.84
C ALA A 117 8.79 17.58 -4.20
N LEU A 118 7.91 16.78 -4.79
CA LEU A 118 7.69 15.38 -4.41
C LEU A 118 8.25 14.44 -5.49
N PRO A 119 8.99 13.40 -5.10
CA PRO A 119 9.22 12.29 -6.01
C PRO A 119 7.91 11.53 -6.25
N PHE A 120 7.71 11.05 -7.47
CA PHE A 120 6.53 10.23 -7.81
C PHE A 120 6.90 9.15 -8.83
N ALA A 121 6.20 8.02 -8.75
CA ALA A 121 6.34 6.92 -9.69
C ALA A 121 5.32 7.08 -10.83
N ARG A 122 5.76 6.78 -12.05
CA ARG A 122 4.87 6.75 -13.23
C ARG A 122 4.12 5.42 -13.25
N LEU A 123 2.81 5.48 -13.45
CA LEU A 123 2.00 4.29 -13.72
C LEU A 123 2.27 3.79 -15.14
N ALA A 124 2.48 2.50 -15.31
CA ALA A 124 2.57 1.89 -16.65
C ALA A 124 1.28 2.17 -17.43
N GLU A 125 1.36 2.68 -18.67
CA GLU A 125 0.19 3.10 -19.44
C GLU A 125 -0.70 1.94 -19.91
N ALA A 126 -0.09 0.78 -20.14
CA ALA A 126 -0.76 -0.47 -20.53
C ALA A 126 -0.56 -1.55 -19.44
N ASP A 127 -1.43 -2.57 -19.44
CA ASP A 127 -1.22 -3.80 -18.66
C ASP A 127 -0.41 -4.82 -19.48
N ASP A 128 0.74 -4.36 -19.97
CA ASP A 128 1.63 -5.11 -20.84
C ASP A 128 2.50 -6.12 -20.09
N ALA A 129 2.61 -6.04 -18.76
CA ALA A 129 3.33 -7.02 -17.95
C ALA A 129 2.96 -8.47 -18.33
N GLU A 130 3.94 -9.25 -18.77
CA GLU A 130 3.82 -10.63 -19.22
C GLU A 130 4.42 -11.60 -18.21
N VAL A 131 3.96 -12.86 -18.23
CA VAL A 131 4.56 -13.91 -17.40
C VAL A 131 6.02 -14.10 -17.82
N GLY A 132 6.94 -13.98 -16.87
CA GLY A 132 8.39 -14.01 -17.09
C GLY A 132 9.06 -12.64 -17.00
N ASP A 133 8.31 -11.54 -17.03
CA ASP A 133 8.88 -10.20 -16.89
C ASP A 133 9.51 -10.01 -15.51
N ILE A 134 10.72 -9.47 -15.48
CA ILE A 134 11.42 -9.14 -14.24
C ILE A 134 10.74 -7.95 -13.58
N VAL A 135 10.41 -8.12 -12.30
CA VAL A 135 9.77 -7.10 -11.47
C VAL A 135 10.48 -6.95 -10.13
N LEU A 136 10.37 -5.75 -9.56
CA LEU A 136 10.88 -5.42 -8.24
C LEU A 136 9.71 -5.01 -7.34
N ALA A 137 9.56 -5.67 -6.19
CA ALA A 137 8.65 -5.25 -5.15
C ALA A 137 9.41 -4.35 -4.16
N ILE A 138 8.95 -3.11 -4.02
CA ILE A 138 9.56 -2.07 -3.20
C ILE A 138 8.56 -1.65 -2.12
N GLY A 139 9.00 -1.66 -0.86
CA GLY A 139 8.27 -1.12 0.27
C GLY A 139 9.16 -0.28 1.18
N ASN A 140 8.54 0.46 2.08
CA ASN A 140 9.20 1.23 3.13
C ASN A 140 8.49 1.00 4.47
N PRO A 141 8.51 -0.22 5.02
CA PRO A 141 7.73 -0.54 6.22
C PRO A 141 8.15 0.23 7.46
N PHE A 142 9.43 0.47 7.70
CA PHE A 142 9.88 0.92 9.02
C PHE A 142 10.38 2.36 9.05
N GLY A 143 10.34 3.08 7.92
CA GLY A 143 10.90 4.44 7.80
C GLY A 143 12.43 4.52 8.01
N ILE A 144 13.10 3.39 8.27
CA ILE A 144 14.56 3.27 8.44
C ILE A 144 15.28 2.87 7.15
N GLY A 145 14.54 2.57 6.09
CA GLY A 145 15.09 2.14 4.81
C GLY A 145 14.06 1.38 3.98
N GLN A 146 14.31 1.33 2.68
CA GLN A 146 13.46 0.59 1.76
C GLN A 146 13.84 -0.87 1.68
N THR A 147 12.82 -1.71 1.61
CA THR A 147 12.99 -3.13 1.33
C THR A 147 12.69 -3.35 -0.13
N VAL A 148 13.65 -3.94 -0.85
CA VAL A 148 13.50 -4.33 -2.26
C VAL A 148 13.66 -5.82 -2.38
N THR A 149 12.72 -6.47 -3.06
CA THR A 149 12.79 -7.88 -3.44
C THR A 149 12.60 -7.98 -4.94
N ALA A 150 13.32 -8.89 -5.59
CA ALA A 150 13.24 -9.10 -7.03
C ALA A 150 12.57 -10.44 -7.31
N GLY A 151 11.89 -10.51 -8.44
CA GLY A 151 11.25 -11.71 -8.94
C GLY A 151 10.82 -11.52 -10.39
N ILE A 152 9.92 -12.38 -10.84
CA ILE A 152 9.25 -12.30 -12.12
C ILE A 152 7.74 -12.24 -11.92
N VAL A 153 7.02 -11.80 -12.94
CA VAL A 153 5.58 -12.09 -13.04
C VAL A 153 5.41 -13.58 -13.25
N SER A 154 4.82 -14.27 -12.28
CA SER A 154 4.61 -15.71 -12.31
C SER A 154 3.27 -16.09 -12.94
N ALA A 155 2.27 -15.21 -12.87
CA ALA A 155 0.95 -15.42 -13.45
C ALA A 155 0.18 -14.11 -13.58
N LYS A 156 -0.76 -14.06 -14.53
CA LYS A 156 -1.82 -13.05 -14.58
C LYS A 156 -3.12 -13.77 -14.18
N ALA A 157 -3.54 -13.60 -12.93
CA ALA A 157 -4.72 -14.29 -12.43
C ALA A 157 -5.97 -13.65 -13.03
N ARG A 158 -6.73 -14.39 -13.84
CA ARG A 158 -8.16 -14.14 -14.07
C ARG A 158 -8.91 -15.10 -13.16
N THR A 159 -9.35 -14.69 -11.99
CA THR A 159 -10.05 -15.61 -11.10
C THR A 159 -11.46 -15.89 -11.63
N GLN A 160 -11.63 -17.00 -12.37
CA GLN A 160 -12.94 -17.66 -12.60
C GLN A 160 -13.35 -18.46 -11.35
N ILE A 161 -13.30 -17.85 -10.17
CA ILE A 161 -13.74 -18.49 -8.92
C ILE A 161 -14.67 -17.52 -8.19
N GLY A 162 -15.97 -17.62 -8.51
CA GLY A 162 -17.08 -17.16 -7.67
C GLY A 162 -17.31 -15.65 -7.54
N VAL A 163 -18.41 -15.18 -8.14
CA VAL A 163 -19.32 -14.05 -7.77
C VAL A 163 -18.78 -12.88 -6.91
N SER A 164 -17.57 -12.42 -7.16
CA SER A 164 -17.21 -11.01 -7.02
C SER A 164 -16.35 -10.64 -8.22
N ASP A 165 -17.00 -10.07 -9.24
CA ASP A 165 -16.34 -9.50 -10.40
C ASP A 165 -15.23 -8.52 -9.96
N TYR A 166 -14.17 -8.42 -10.76
CA TYR A 166 -12.91 -7.68 -10.54
C TYR A 166 -11.80 -8.45 -9.77
N GLY A 167 -11.25 -9.50 -10.38
CA GLY A 167 -10.05 -10.18 -9.88
C GLY A 167 -9.00 -10.37 -10.97
N PHE A 168 -8.36 -9.28 -11.41
CA PHE A 168 -7.10 -9.34 -12.15
C PHE A 168 -5.98 -9.01 -11.17
N PHE A 169 -5.18 -10.00 -10.77
CA PHE A 169 -3.97 -9.78 -9.97
C PHE A 169 -2.74 -10.20 -10.76
N ILE A 170 -1.64 -9.49 -10.53
CA ILE A 170 -0.32 -9.91 -10.96
C ILE A 170 0.22 -10.80 -9.85
N GLN A 171 0.50 -12.06 -10.16
CA GLN A 171 1.23 -12.95 -9.26
C GLN A 171 2.73 -12.80 -9.54
N THR A 172 3.54 -12.78 -8.49
CA THR A 172 5.00 -12.72 -8.58
C THR A 172 5.67 -13.63 -7.56
N ASP A 173 6.88 -14.07 -7.82
CA ASP A 173 7.72 -14.75 -6.84
C ASP A 173 8.63 -13.79 -6.06
N ALA A 174 8.59 -12.48 -6.37
CA ALA A 174 9.17 -11.46 -5.53
C ALA A 174 8.53 -11.51 -4.14
N ALA A 175 9.35 -11.51 -3.09
CA ALA A 175 8.83 -11.62 -1.73
C ALA A 175 8.02 -10.37 -1.33
N VAL A 176 6.70 -10.54 -1.20
CA VAL A 176 5.74 -9.52 -0.75
C VAL A 176 5.31 -9.83 0.69
N ASN A 177 6.08 -9.35 1.65
CA ASN A 177 5.82 -9.56 3.07
C ASN A 177 5.03 -8.38 3.67
N PRO A 178 4.42 -8.57 4.85
CA PRO A 178 3.83 -7.48 5.63
C PRO A 178 4.78 -6.31 5.74
N GLY A 179 4.29 -5.12 5.43
CA GLY A 179 5.09 -3.91 5.36
C GLY A 179 5.48 -3.46 3.94
N ASN A 180 5.55 -4.38 2.97
CA ASN A 180 5.59 -4.02 1.54
C ASN A 180 4.20 -3.84 0.93
N SER A 181 3.14 -4.29 1.63
CA SER A 181 1.74 -4.00 1.26
C SER A 181 1.52 -2.50 1.06
N GLY A 182 0.88 -2.15 -0.05
CA GLY A 182 0.64 -0.79 -0.50
C GLY A 182 1.84 -0.16 -1.21
N GLY A 183 2.99 -0.83 -1.21
CA GLY A 183 4.19 -0.43 -1.94
C GLY A 183 4.15 -0.78 -3.43
N ALA A 184 5.23 -0.46 -4.13
CA ALA A 184 5.31 -0.55 -5.58
C ALA A 184 5.71 -1.96 -6.06
N LEU A 185 5.06 -2.45 -7.11
CA LEU A 185 5.63 -3.45 -8.01
C LEU A 185 6.03 -2.73 -9.30
N VAL A 186 7.31 -2.77 -9.68
CA VAL A 186 7.83 -2.06 -10.84
C VAL A 186 8.56 -2.96 -11.83
N GLY A 187 8.46 -2.63 -13.12
CA GLY A 187 9.29 -3.24 -14.17
C GLY A 187 10.70 -2.66 -14.19
N LEU A 188 11.58 -3.24 -15.03
CA LEU A 188 12.96 -2.74 -15.18
C LEU A 188 13.06 -1.37 -15.88
N ASN A 189 11.99 -0.88 -16.49
CA ASN A 189 11.88 0.48 -17.00
C ASN A 189 11.55 1.52 -15.90
N GLY A 190 11.28 1.07 -14.67
CA GLY A 190 10.92 1.94 -13.54
C GLY A 190 9.44 2.31 -13.48
N ASP A 191 8.60 1.83 -14.41
CA ASP A 191 7.17 2.09 -14.38
C ASP A 191 6.49 1.17 -13.35
N LEU A 192 5.51 1.74 -12.64
CA LEU A 192 4.67 1.07 -11.67
C LEU A 192 3.68 0.16 -12.40
N VAL A 193 3.93 -1.15 -12.34
CA VAL A 193 3.08 -2.19 -12.94
C VAL A 193 1.95 -2.62 -12.00
N GLY A 194 2.10 -2.40 -10.69
CA GLY A 194 1.04 -2.65 -9.72
C GLY A 194 1.36 -2.22 -8.30
N ILE A 195 0.39 -2.41 -7.40
CA ILE A 195 0.52 -2.16 -5.95
C ILE A 195 0.54 -3.49 -5.21
N ASN A 196 1.61 -3.75 -4.47
CA ASN A 196 1.78 -4.99 -3.69
C ASN A 196 0.64 -5.16 -2.69
N THR A 197 0.06 -6.36 -2.58
CA THR A 197 -0.95 -6.71 -1.57
C THR A 197 -0.69 -8.09 -0.96
N ALA A 198 -0.75 -8.17 0.37
CA ALA A 198 -0.52 -9.41 1.12
C ALA A 198 -1.81 -10.24 1.34
N ILE A 199 -3.00 -9.70 1.05
CA ILE A 199 -4.29 -10.32 1.42
C ILE A 199 -4.52 -11.68 0.74
N PHE A 200 -3.95 -11.90 -0.44
CA PHE A 200 -4.18 -13.13 -1.19
C PHE A 200 -3.32 -14.32 -0.72
N SER A 201 -2.43 -14.13 0.27
CA SER A 201 -1.80 -15.26 0.96
C SER A 201 -2.72 -15.77 2.07
N ARG A 202 -3.27 -16.99 1.89
CA ARG A 202 -4.16 -17.66 2.86
C ARG A 202 -3.50 -17.94 4.21
N THR A 203 -2.17 -17.99 4.25
CA THR A 203 -1.39 -18.36 5.44
C THR A 203 -0.56 -17.21 5.99
N GLY A 204 -0.45 -16.08 5.26
CA GLY A 204 0.47 -14.98 5.57
C GLY A 204 1.95 -15.28 5.31
N ASP A 205 2.28 -16.56 5.07
CA ASP A 205 3.56 -16.99 4.52
C ASP A 205 3.55 -16.81 3.01
N THR A 206 4.60 -16.22 2.46
CA THR A 206 4.66 -15.95 1.02
C THR A 206 5.03 -17.17 0.21
N SER A 207 5.77 -18.17 0.71
CA SER A 207 6.13 -19.42 0.00
C SER A 207 6.47 -19.25 -1.51
N GLY A 208 7.04 -18.10 -1.91
CA GLY A 208 7.31 -17.75 -3.31
C GLY A 208 6.11 -17.27 -4.15
N ILE A 209 5.02 -16.80 -3.53
CA ILE A 209 3.79 -16.31 -4.16
C ILE A 209 3.38 -14.99 -3.48
N GLY A 210 3.66 -13.89 -4.17
CA GLY A 210 3.17 -12.55 -3.89
C GLY A 210 2.12 -12.12 -4.92
N PHE A 211 1.35 -11.08 -4.56
CA PHE A 211 0.32 -10.52 -5.43
C PHE A 211 0.43 -9.00 -5.50
N ALA A 212 0.06 -8.44 -6.65
CA ALA A 212 -0.10 -7.01 -6.84
C ALA A 212 -1.38 -6.68 -7.63
N ILE A 213 -1.99 -5.56 -7.26
CA ILE A 213 -3.14 -4.97 -7.95
C ILE A 213 -2.62 -4.24 -9.20
N PRO A 214 -3.08 -4.57 -10.43
CA PRO A 214 -2.55 -4.01 -11.67
C PRO A 214 -2.67 -2.50 -11.78
N ALA A 215 -1.74 -1.88 -12.49
CA ALA A 215 -1.72 -0.44 -12.74
C ALA A 215 -3.01 0.08 -13.40
N SER A 216 -3.68 -0.68 -14.28
CA SER A 216 -4.96 -0.27 -14.87
C SER A 216 -6.08 -0.09 -13.85
N MET A 217 -6.16 -1.00 -12.88
CA MET A 217 -7.12 -0.91 -11.77
C MET A 217 -6.80 0.32 -10.92
N VAL A 218 -5.53 0.53 -10.60
CA VAL A 218 -5.04 1.71 -9.87
C VAL A 218 -5.41 3.01 -10.60
N ARG A 219 -5.16 3.11 -11.91
CA ARG A 219 -5.55 4.27 -12.74
C ARG A 219 -7.05 4.51 -12.69
N SER A 220 -7.86 3.46 -12.79
CA SER A 220 -9.32 3.55 -12.76
C SER A 220 -9.82 4.08 -11.41
N VAL A 221 -9.24 3.61 -10.31
CA VAL A 221 -9.58 4.06 -8.95
C VAL A 221 -9.12 5.50 -8.70
N ILE A 222 -7.91 5.89 -9.13
CA ILE A 222 -7.44 7.29 -9.06
C ILE A 222 -8.39 8.20 -9.83
N LYS A 223 -8.77 7.81 -11.05
CA LYS A 223 -9.69 8.58 -11.88
C LYS A 223 -11.03 8.76 -11.16
N ALA A 224 -11.62 7.68 -10.64
CA ALA A 224 -12.87 7.76 -9.88
C ALA A 224 -12.76 8.66 -8.64
N ALA A 225 -11.66 8.57 -7.89
CA ALA A 225 -11.40 9.39 -6.70
C ALA A 225 -11.31 10.89 -7.05
N LEU A 226 -10.59 11.24 -8.10
CA LEU A 226 -10.32 12.64 -8.46
C LEU A 226 -11.45 13.28 -9.28
N ASP A 227 -12.14 12.52 -10.13
CA ASP A 227 -13.29 13.01 -10.89
C ASP A 227 -14.53 13.13 -10.01
N GLY A 228 -14.72 12.20 -9.06
CA GLY A 228 -15.80 12.28 -8.06
C GLY A 228 -15.61 13.43 -7.06
N GLY A 229 -14.37 13.85 -6.82
CA GLY A 229 -14.00 14.98 -5.96
C GLY A 229 -14.41 16.36 -6.49
N LYS A 230 -14.78 16.49 -7.77
CA LYS A 230 -15.39 17.74 -8.29
C LYS A 230 -16.77 18.05 -7.70
N SER A 231 -17.32 17.16 -6.84
CA SER A 231 -18.58 17.37 -6.12
C SER A 231 -18.43 17.60 -4.61
N SER A 232 -17.21 17.73 -4.08
CA SER A 232 -17.00 17.95 -2.64
C SER A 232 -15.94 19.01 -2.37
N ALA A 233 -16.37 20.28 -2.48
CA ALA A 233 -15.76 21.39 -1.75
C ALA A 233 -15.94 21.16 -0.22
N PRO A 234 -15.05 21.72 0.63
CA PRO A 234 -14.77 21.22 1.96
C PRO A 234 -15.92 21.50 2.95
N GLY A 235 -16.20 20.51 3.80
CA GLY A 235 -17.10 20.66 4.94
C GLY A 235 -18.44 19.94 4.81
N LEU A 236 -18.43 18.61 4.72
CA LEU A 236 -19.55 17.83 5.24
C LEU A 236 -19.09 16.45 5.70
N ALA A 237 -18.86 16.34 7.00
CA ALA A 237 -18.71 15.07 7.69
C ALA A 237 -20.03 14.28 7.58
N LEU A 238 -20.12 13.35 6.64
CA LEU A 238 -21.16 12.33 6.66
C LEU A 238 -20.66 11.16 7.50
N ARG A 239 -20.82 11.29 8.82
CA ARG A 239 -20.98 10.14 9.71
C ARG A 239 -22.23 9.40 9.28
N VAL A 240 -22.07 8.22 8.67
CA VAL A 240 -23.17 7.27 8.53
C VAL A 240 -23.07 6.29 9.68
N SER A 241 -23.85 6.56 10.72
CA SER A 241 -24.18 5.62 11.77
C SER A 241 -25.31 4.70 11.32
N ARG A 242 -25.12 3.39 11.40
CA ARG A 242 -25.96 2.44 12.17
C ARG A 242 -25.33 1.06 12.19
#